data_AF-A0AAW4CLC4-F1
#
_entry.id   AF-A0AAW4CLC4-F1
#
_cell.length_a   1.000
_cell.length_b   1.000
_cell.length_c   1.000
_cell.angle_alpha   90.00
_cell.angle_beta   90.00
_cell.angle_gamma   90.00
#
_symmetry.space_group_name_H-M   'P 1'
#
loop_
_entity.id
_entity.type
_entity.pdbx_description
1 polymer ?
#
loop_
_entity_poly.entity_id
_entity_poly.type
_entity_poly.pdbx_seq_one_letter_code
_entity_poly.pdbx_strand_id
1 'polypeptide(L)'
;MDILVIVNQKELADVAAYWSVAEQRLIDADLIEKRINTPGHCIVHSLQQVNQGLSHGRVFFMEIAEQGIALYEADDRELAKPKPKTPSEAAAAAQEYFDEYFPDAMRRFEGAKFHIEKGHTKQAAFDLHQTAEGLYQAILLTLTFYTPYDHNIAFLRLQAEGRDATLFDIWPRGSRKERAMFQKLKDAYVKARYS
;
A
#
# COMPACT_ATOMS: atom_id res chain seq x y z
N MET A 1 -3.56 -2.49 -12.43
CA MET A 1 -4.99 -2.77 -12.22
C MET A 1 -5.13 -3.40 -10.86
N ASP A 2 -6.01 -2.86 -10.03
CA ASP A 2 -6.23 -3.38 -8.69
C ASP A 2 -7.47 -4.29 -8.69
N ILE A 3 -7.35 -5.45 -8.07
CA ILE A 3 -8.40 -6.47 -7.97
C ILE A 3 -8.75 -6.60 -6.50
N LEU A 4 -9.92 -6.10 -6.10
CA LEU A 4 -10.45 -6.37 -4.77
C LEU A 4 -10.94 -7.82 -4.71
N VAL A 5 -10.38 -8.60 -3.80
CA VAL A 5 -10.82 -9.96 -3.51
C VAL A 5 -11.49 -9.98 -2.14
N ILE A 6 -12.77 -10.36 -2.12
CA ILE A 6 -13.56 -10.46 -0.89
C ILE A 6 -13.60 -11.91 -0.44
N VAL A 7 -13.01 -12.20 0.73
CA VAL A 7 -12.97 -13.54 1.32
C VAL A 7 -14.03 -13.69 2.42
N ASN A 8 -14.44 -14.93 2.68
CA ASN A 8 -15.46 -15.24 3.69
C ASN A 8 -14.93 -15.16 5.14
N GLN A 9 -13.61 -15.27 5.35
CA GLN A 9 -12.96 -15.29 6.66
C GLN A 9 -11.80 -14.28 6.70
N LYS A 10 -11.60 -13.63 7.84
CA LYS A 10 -10.59 -12.57 7.99
C LYS A 10 -9.17 -13.10 7.87
N GLU A 11 -8.95 -14.34 8.31
CA GLU A 11 -7.67 -15.03 8.27
C GLU A 11 -7.18 -15.21 6.83
N LEU A 12 -8.10 -15.46 5.90
CA LEU A 12 -7.80 -15.60 4.48
C LEU A 12 -7.42 -14.27 3.81
N ALA A 13 -7.57 -13.14 4.49
CA ALA A 13 -7.08 -11.85 3.99
C ALA A 13 -5.58 -11.65 4.23
N ASP A 14 -4.90 -12.57 4.91
CA ASP A 14 -3.44 -12.55 5.04
C ASP A 14 -2.77 -12.85 3.68
N VAL A 15 -2.24 -11.79 3.06
CA VAL A 15 -1.62 -11.85 1.74
C VAL A 15 -0.37 -12.73 1.75
N ALA A 16 0.46 -12.61 2.79
CA ALA A 16 1.71 -13.36 2.89
C ALA A 16 1.45 -14.86 3.05
N ALA A 17 0.42 -15.22 3.83
CA ALA A 17 0.06 -16.61 4.09
C ALA A 17 -0.64 -17.28 2.90
N TYR A 18 -1.53 -16.59 2.19
CA TYR A 18 -2.45 -17.23 1.24
C TYR A 18 -2.36 -16.75 -0.21
N TRP A 19 -1.86 -15.54 -0.47
CA TRP A 19 -1.97 -14.89 -1.78
C TRP A 19 -0.66 -14.70 -2.52
N SER A 20 0.48 -14.94 -1.88
CA SER A 20 1.82 -14.82 -2.48
C SER A 20 1.97 -15.57 -3.82
N VAL A 21 1.40 -16.77 -3.93
CA VAL A 21 1.41 -17.56 -5.18
C VAL A 21 0.58 -16.92 -6.28
N ALA A 22 -0.58 -16.35 -5.94
CA ALA A 22 -1.44 -15.67 -6.89
C ALA A 22 -0.80 -14.36 -7.39
N GLU A 23 -0.19 -13.58 -6.50
CA GLU A 23 0.57 -12.39 -6.85
C GLU A 23 1.74 -12.72 -7.77
N GLN A 24 2.52 -13.76 -7.44
CA GLN A 24 3.64 -14.18 -8.29
C GLN A 24 3.16 -14.56 -9.69
N ARG A 25 2.02 -15.25 -9.81
CA ARG A 25 1.42 -15.58 -11.11
C ARG A 25 1.00 -14.34 -11.90
N LEU A 26 0.45 -13.32 -11.24
CA LEU A 26 0.12 -12.05 -11.91
C LEU A 26 1.39 -11.34 -12.40
N ILE A 27 2.45 -11.34 -11.58
CA ILE A 27 3.76 -10.79 -11.95
C ILE A 27 4.34 -11.54 -13.15
N ASP A 28 4.33 -12.87 -13.14
CA ASP A 28 4.88 -13.69 -14.22
C ASP A 28 4.06 -13.50 -15.52
N ALA A 29 2.72 -13.44 -15.41
CA ALA A 29 1.83 -13.21 -16.54
C ALA A 29 2.09 -11.87 -17.26
N ASP A 30 2.45 -10.82 -16.51
CA ASP A 30 2.79 -9.49 -17.04
C ASP A 30 4.25 -9.42 -17.53
N LEU A 31 5.21 -9.81 -16.69
CA LEU A 31 6.63 -9.57 -16.96
C LEU A 31 7.27 -10.62 -17.85
N ILE A 32 6.89 -11.88 -17.70
CA ILE A 32 7.56 -13.02 -18.34
C ILE A 32 6.72 -13.53 -19.52
N GLU A 33 5.46 -13.89 -19.27
CA GLU A 33 4.62 -14.56 -20.25
C GLU A 33 3.95 -13.58 -21.22
N LYS A 34 3.88 -12.29 -20.86
CA LYS A 34 3.23 -11.22 -21.64
C LYS A 34 1.79 -11.56 -22.03
N ARG A 35 1.06 -12.28 -21.18
CA ARG A 35 -0.36 -12.62 -21.38
C ARG A 35 -1.28 -11.47 -21.00
N ILE A 36 -0.84 -10.63 -20.06
CA ILE A 36 -1.54 -9.40 -19.67
C ILE A 36 -0.64 -8.21 -19.99
N ASN A 37 -1.26 -7.10 -20.36
CA ASN A 37 -0.57 -5.85 -20.73
C ASN A 37 -0.52 -4.84 -19.56
N THR A 38 -1.16 -5.17 -18.45
CA THR A 38 -1.27 -4.31 -17.28
C THR A 38 -1.02 -5.16 -16.04
N PRO A 39 -0.04 -4.78 -15.21
CA PRO A 39 0.20 -5.47 -13.94
C PRO A 39 -1.06 -5.52 -13.08
N GLY A 40 -1.38 -6.70 -12.55
CA GLY A 40 -2.49 -6.91 -11.62
C GLY A 40 -1.99 -6.99 -10.18
N HIS A 41 -2.71 -6.35 -9.25
CA HIS A 41 -2.46 -6.45 -7.81
C HIS A 41 -3.73 -6.87 -7.08
N CYS A 42 -3.61 -7.86 -6.18
CA CYS A 42 -4.73 -8.31 -5.35
C CYS A 42 -4.77 -7.48 -4.06
N ILE A 43 -5.93 -6.91 -3.77
CA ILE A 43 -6.22 -6.26 -2.48
C ILE A 43 -7.25 -7.14 -1.81
N VAL A 44 -6.85 -7.84 -0.73
CA VAL A 44 -7.69 -8.88 -0.13
C VAL A 44 -8.28 -8.39 1.18
N HIS A 45 -9.60 -8.51 1.32
CA HIS A 45 -10.34 -8.16 2.55
C HIS A 45 -11.46 -9.17 2.80
N SER A 46 -11.87 -9.32 4.05
CA SER A 46 -13.14 -9.98 4.34
C SER A 46 -14.33 -9.07 4.01
N LEU A 47 -15.51 -9.67 3.80
CA LEU A 47 -16.76 -8.92 3.59
C LEU A 47 -17.01 -7.91 4.74
N GLN A 48 -16.69 -8.29 5.98
CA GLN A 48 -16.81 -7.42 7.14
C GLN A 48 -15.89 -6.19 7.04
N GLN A 49 -14.63 -6.38 6.61
CA GLN A 49 -13.68 -5.28 6.45
C GLN A 49 -14.11 -4.32 5.33
N VAL A 50 -14.62 -4.85 4.22
CA VAL A 50 -15.16 -4.03 3.12
C VAL A 50 -16.35 -3.21 3.61
N ASN A 51 -17.32 -3.84 4.28
CA ASN A 51 -18.50 -3.15 4.83
C ASN A 51 -18.13 -2.12 5.90
N GLN A 52 -17.11 -2.39 6.71
CA GLN A 52 -16.57 -1.41 7.64
C GLN A 52 -15.95 -0.22 6.87
N GLY A 53 -15.17 -0.48 5.82
CA GLY A 53 -14.62 0.58 4.97
C GLY A 53 -15.68 1.47 4.34
N LEU A 54 -16.75 0.88 3.81
CA LEU A 54 -17.89 1.59 3.22
C LEU A 54 -18.62 2.46 4.26
N SER A 55 -18.84 1.92 5.46
CA SER A 55 -19.52 2.65 6.53
C SER A 55 -18.69 3.77 7.17
N HIS A 56 -17.36 3.72 7.05
CA HIS A 56 -16.46 4.78 7.53
C HIS A 56 -16.11 5.80 6.43
N GLY A 57 -16.63 5.63 5.21
CA GLY A 57 -16.40 6.54 4.10
C GLY A 57 -14.99 6.46 3.52
N ARG A 58 -14.35 5.28 3.56
CA ARG A 58 -13.03 5.07 2.97
C ARG A 58 -13.13 5.09 1.45
N VAL A 59 -12.45 6.06 0.84
CA VAL A 59 -12.58 6.40 -0.59
C VAL A 59 -12.36 5.17 -1.48
N PHE A 60 -11.31 4.39 -1.19
CA PHE A 60 -10.98 3.17 -1.92
C PHE A 60 -12.17 2.20 -2.07
N PHE A 61 -12.87 1.90 -0.98
CA PHE A 61 -13.99 0.95 -1.03
C PHE A 61 -15.23 1.56 -1.69
N MET A 62 -15.45 2.86 -1.53
CA MET A 62 -16.55 3.55 -2.18
C MET A 62 -16.37 3.59 -3.70
N GLU A 63 -15.17 3.93 -4.18
CA GLU A 63 -14.84 3.92 -5.61
C GLU A 63 -15.06 2.52 -6.22
N ILE A 64 -14.64 1.46 -5.53
CA ILE A 64 -14.84 0.09 -6.03
C ILE A 64 -16.31 -0.33 -5.99
N ALA A 65 -17.07 0.04 -4.97
CA ALA A 65 -18.49 -0.28 -4.92
C ALA A 65 -19.31 0.45 -6.00
N GLU A 66 -18.86 1.63 -6.42
CA GLU A 66 -19.54 2.44 -7.44
C GLU A 66 -19.09 2.10 -8.88
N GLN A 67 -17.78 1.90 -9.08
CA GLN A 67 -17.16 1.80 -10.41
C GLN A 67 -16.57 0.41 -10.71
N GLY A 68 -16.51 -0.46 -9.71
CA GLY A 68 -15.95 -1.80 -9.84
C GLY A 68 -16.75 -2.67 -10.80
N ILE A 69 -16.04 -3.54 -11.51
CA ILE A 69 -16.64 -4.56 -12.37
C ILE A 69 -16.54 -5.90 -11.66
N ALA A 70 -17.68 -6.54 -11.41
CA ALA A 70 -17.72 -7.88 -10.82
C ALA A 70 -17.07 -8.89 -11.78
N LEU A 71 -15.94 -9.47 -11.36
CA LEU A 71 -15.22 -10.49 -12.13
C LEU A 71 -15.70 -11.92 -11.82
N TYR A 72 -16.07 -12.15 -10.55
CA TYR A 72 -16.55 -13.43 -10.04
C TYR A 72 -17.33 -13.20 -8.73
N GLU A 73 -18.41 -13.95 -8.54
CA GLU A 73 -19.26 -13.90 -7.35
C GLU A 73 -19.67 -15.32 -6.96
N ALA A 74 -19.46 -15.69 -5.70
CA ALA A 74 -19.85 -16.99 -5.14
C ALA A 74 -20.88 -16.90 -4.01
N ASP A 75 -21.09 -15.70 -3.47
CA ASP A 75 -22.03 -15.36 -2.40
C ASP A 75 -22.77 -14.09 -2.87
N ASP A 76 -24.09 -14.05 -2.72
CA ASP A 76 -24.99 -13.00 -3.22
C ASP A 76 -25.26 -11.89 -2.19
N ARG A 77 -24.54 -11.89 -1.07
CA ARG A 77 -24.65 -10.84 -0.05
C ARG A 77 -24.24 -9.47 -0.58
N GLU A 78 -25.19 -8.55 -0.51
CA GLU A 78 -24.95 -7.14 -0.87
C GLU A 78 -23.90 -6.47 0.03
N LEU A 79 -23.11 -5.58 -0.58
CA LEU A 79 -22.23 -4.67 0.13
C LEU A 79 -23.04 -3.62 0.89
N ALA A 80 -22.51 -3.19 2.04
CA ALA A 80 -23.11 -2.12 2.82
C ALA A 80 -23.17 -0.81 2.03
N LYS A 81 -24.25 -0.04 2.21
CA LYS A 81 -24.36 1.27 1.55
C LYS A 81 -23.21 2.20 1.96
N PRO A 82 -22.47 2.79 1.00
CA PRO A 82 -21.43 3.76 1.28
C PRO A 82 -21.94 4.92 2.14
N LYS A 83 -21.15 5.33 3.15
CA LYS A 83 -21.42 6.51 3.97
C LYS A 83 -20.27 7.50 3.78
N PRO A 84 -20.34 8.38 2.76
CA PRO A 84 -19.30 9.37 2.55
C PRO A 84 -19.22 10.32 3.74
N LYS A 85 -18.00 10.73 4.09
CA LYS A 85 -17.77 11.77 5.09
C LYS A 85 -18.23 13.12 4.56
N THR A 86 -18.72 13.98 5.45
CA THR A 86 -18.87 15.40 5.11
C THR A 86 -17.50 16.04 4.89
N PRO A 87 -17.40 17.16 4.14
CA PRO A 87 -16.12 17.83 3.92
C PRO A 87 -15.37 18.18 5.23
N SER A 88 -16.10 18.57 6.28
CA SER A 88 -15.51 18.88 7.59
C SER A 88 -14.97 17.64 8.30
N GLU A 89 -15.70 16.52 8.28
CA GLU A 89 -15.24 15.25 8.87
C GLU A 89 -14.07 14.66 8.08
N ALA A 90 -14.08 14.80 6.75
CA ALA A 90 -12.98 14.37 5.90
C ALA A 90 -11.71 15.17 6.20
N ALA A 91 -11.81 16.50 6.31
CA ALA A 91 -10.67 17.35 6.67
C ALA A 91 -10.13 17.04 8.07
N ALA A 92 -11.00 16.85 9.07
CA ALA A 92 -10.59 16.49 10.42
C ALA A 92 -9.87 15.12 10.44
N ALA A 93 -10.46 14.10 9.82
CA ALA A 93 -9.85 12.77 9.74
C ALA A 93 -8.51 12.78 8.99
N ALA A 94 -8.41 13.52 7.89
CA ALA A 94 -7.16 13.67 7.14
C ALA A 94 -6.07 14.31 8.01
N GLN A 95 -6.42 15.35 8.75
CA GLN A 95 -5.49 16.02 9.67
C GLN A 95 -5.03 15.08 10.80
N GLU A 96 -5.95 14.34 11.41
CA GLU A 96 -5.62 13.33 12.44
C GLU A 96 -4.66 12.27 11.90
N TYR A 97 -4.91 11.71 10.72
CA TYR A 97 -4.00 10.75 10.10
C TYR A 97 -2.63 11.35 9.78
N PHE A 98 -2.58 12.57 9.28
CA PHE A 98 -1.32 13.25 9.01
C PHE A 98 -0.53 13.48 10.31
N ASP A 99 -1.17 14.01 11.34
CA ASP A 99 -0.55 14.34 12.63
C ASP A 99 -0.09 13.11 13.41
N GLU A 100 -0.69 11.93 13.16
CA GLU A 100 -0.23 10.67 13.72
C GLU A 100 0.93 10.06 12.90
N TYR A 101 0.74 9.87 11.60
CA TYR A 101 1.65 9.03 10.81
C TYR A 101 2.88 9.78 10.30
N PHE A 102 2.76 11.07 9.97
CA PHE A 102 3.89 11.84 9.45
C PHE A 102 4.99 12.03 10.52
N PRO A 103 4.69 12.48 11.76
CA PRO A 103 5.70 12.59 12.80
C PRO A 103 6.37 11.26 13.13
N ASP A 104 5.63 10.16 13.09
CA ASP A 104 6.16 8.81 13.33
C ASP A 104 7.19 8.40 12.27
N ALA A 105 6.89 8.63 11.00
CA ALA A 105 7.83 8.42 9.92
C ALA A 105 9.06 9.33 10.05
N MET A 106 8.88 10.59 10.46
CA MET A 106 10.00 11.53 10.65
C MET A 106 10.88 11.15 11.85
N ARG A 107 10.33 10.59 12.92
CA ARG A 107 11.13 10.04 14.03
C ARG A 107 12.03 8.88 13.56
N ARG A 108 11.53 8.02 12.67
CA ARG A 108 12.33 6.96 12.03
C ARG A 108 13.42 7.54 11.15
N PHE A 109 13.13 8.62 10.43
CA PHE A 109 14.12 9.31 9.59
C PHE A 109 15.29 9.88 10.41
N GLU A 110 15.01 10.45 11.58
CA GLU A 110 16.07 10.90 12.49
C GLU A 110 16.93 9.73 13.00
N GLY A 111 16.32 8.57 13.28
CA GLY A 111 17.06 7.33 13.57
C GLY A 111 17.97 6.89 12.42
N ALA A 112 17.47 6.95 11.19
CA ALA A 112 18.26 6.66 10.00
C ALA A 112 19.47 7.61 9.87
N LYS A 113 19.27 8.93 10.06
CA LYS A 113 20.36 9.93 10.03
C LYS A 113 21.43 9.63 11.07
N PHE A 114 21.03 9.32 12.30
CA PHE A 114 21.96 8.92 13.35
C PHE A 114 22.79 7.69 12.93
N HIS A 115 22.16 6.66 12.36
CA HIS A 115 22.86 5.47 11.90
C HIS A 115 23.80 5.75 10.71
N ILE A 116 23.46 6.67 9.82
CA ILE A 116 24.35 7.13 8.75
C ILE A 116 25.60 7.78 9.33
N GLU A 117 25.44 8.70 10.28
CA GLU A 117 26.55 9.42 10.93
C GLU A 117 27.51 8.47 11.67
N LYS A 118 26.98 7.39 12.25
CA LYS A 118 27.77 6.35 12.93
C LYS A 118 28.36 5.30 11.98
N GLY A 119 28.07 5.36 10.68
CA GLY A 119 28.51 4.36 9.70
C GLY A 119 27.77 3.02 9.81
N HIS A 120 26.65 2.96 10.54
CA HIS A 120 25.80 1.77 10.72
C HIS A 120 24.89 1.58 9.50
N THR A 121 25.49 1.27 8.34
CA THR A 121 24.82 1.28 7.03
C THR A 121 23.62 0.33 6.93
N LYS A 122 23.66 -0.83 7.60
CA LYS A 122 22.54 -1.79 7.60
C LYS A 122 21.32 -1.23 8.34
N GLN A 123 21.51 -0.71 9.55
CA GLN A 123 20.46 -0.11 10.36
C GLN A 123 19.90 1.15 9.69
N ALA A 124 20.78 2.00 9.15
CA ALA A 124 20.37 3.15 8.37
C ALA A 124 19.46 2.76 7.19
N ALA A 125 19.83 1.74 6.42
CA ALA A 125 19.02 1.28 5.30
C ALA A 125 17.65 0.73 5.74
N PHE A 126 17.60 0.01 6.87
CA PHE A 126 16.36 -0.48 7.45
C PHE A 126 15.44 0.67 7.90
N ASP A 127 15.97 1.64 8.64
CA ASP A 127 15.18 2.79 9.11
C ASP A 127 14.72 3.69 7.95
N LEU A 128 15.53 3.84 6.89
CA LEU A 128 15.10 4.50 5.66
C LEU A 128 13.94 3.77 4.98
N HIS A 129 13.95 2.43 4.97
CA HIS A 129 12.84 1.65 4.43
C HIS A 129 11.57 1.91 5.24
N GLN A 130 11.65 1.79 6.56
CA GLN A 130 10.51 2.02 7.46
C GLN A 130 10.00 3.47 7.39
N THR A 131 10.90 4.44 7.22
CA THR A 131 10.54 5.84 6.96
C THR A 131 9.70 5.97 5.70
N ALA A 132 10.18 5.41 4.59
CA ALA A 132 9.48 5.52 3.31
C ALA A 132 8.13 4.76 3.31
N GLU A 133 8.06 3.59 3.95
CA GLU A 133 6.80 2.86 4.19
C GLU A 133 5.79 3.73 4.97
N GLY A 134 6.23 4.30 6.10
CA GLY A 134 5.37 5.16 6.94
C GLY A 134 4.91 6.43 6.21
N LEU A 135 5.77 7.04 5.38
CA LEU A 135 5.39 8.21 4.57
C LEU A 135 4.33 7.86 3.51
N TYR A 136 4.44 6.72 2.83
CA TYR A 136 3.39 6.29 1.90
C TYR A 136 2.09 5.97 2.62
N GLN A 137 2.15 5.32 3.78
CA GLN A 137 0.96 5.08 4.61
C GLN A 137 0.31 6.40 5.05
N ALA A 138 1.10 7.40 5.48
CA ALA A 138 0.62 8.72 5.84
C ALA A 138 -0.12 9.38 4.65
N ILE A 139 0.48 9.35 3.45
CA ILE A 139 -0.15 9.88 2.23
C ILE A 139 -1.48 9.15 1.93
N LEU A 140 -1.47 7.83 1.91
CA LEU A 140 -2.66 7.04 1.56
C LEU A 140 -3.79 7.22 2.58
N LEU A 141 -3.48 7.24 3.88
CA LEU A 141 -4.47 7.48 4.93
C LEU A 141 -5.02 8.90 4.86
N THR A 142 -4.17 9.90 4.65
CA THR A 142 -4.60 11.30 4.55
C THR A 142 -5.51 11.53 3.34
N LEU A 143 -5.18 10.94 2.19
CA LEU A 143 -5.90 11.17 0.94
C LEU A 143 -7.11 10.25 0.74
N THR A 144 -7.09 9.04 1.31
CA THR A 144 -8.10 8.00 1.00
C THR A 144 -8.76 7.36 2.22
N PHE A 145 -8.29 7.69 3.43
CA PHE A 145 -8.68 7.05 4.70
C PHE A 145 -8.44 5.54 4.71
N TYR A 146 -7.49 5.07 3.89
CA TYR A 146 -7.19 3.68 3.73
C TYR A 146 -5.70 3.47 3.42
N THR A 147 -5.14 2.41 3.99
CA THR A 147 -3.88 1.82 3.55
C THR A 147 -4.05 0.30 3.51
N PRO A 148 -3.48 -0.39 2.51
CA PRO A 148 -3.36 -1.84 2.52
C PRO A 148 -2.63 -2.35 3.76
N TYR A 149 -2.94 -3.58 4.19
CA TYR A 149 -2.19 -4.29 5.25
C TYR A 149 -0.86 -4.87 4.76
N ASP A 150 -0.41 -4.46 3.57
CA ASP A 150 0.81 -4.95 2.94
C ASP A 150 1.99 -4.01 3.26
N HIS A 151 3.09 -4.59 3.77
CA HIS A 151 4.36 -3.90 4.04
C HIS A 151 5.23 -3.79 2.78
N ASN A 152 4.71 -4.18 1.61
CA ASN A 152 5.41 -4.03 0.35
C ASN A 152 5.49 -2.56 -0.07
N ILE A 153 6.60 -1.92 0.24
CA ILE A 153 6.90 -0.53 -0.13
C ILE A 153 6.75 -0.24 -1.64
N ALA A 154 6.94 -1.23 -2.52
CA ALA A 154 6.74 -1.03 -3.96
C ALA A 154 5.26 -0.89 -4.32
N PHE A 155 4.39 -1.64 -3.62
CA PHE A 155 2.95 -1.55 -3.79
C PHE A 155 2.41 -0.24 -3.19
N LEU A 156 2.82 0.11 -1.96
CA LEU A 156 2.46 1.38 -1.33
C LEU A 156 2.88 2.58 -2.18
N ARG A 157 4.09 2.53 -2.76
CA ARG A 157 4.58 3.54 -3.70
C ARG A 157 3.67 3.67 -4.92
N LEU A 158 3.31 2.54 -5.57
CA LEU A 158 2.46 2.56 -6.75
C LEU A 158 1.08 3.17 -6.45
N GLN A 159 0.49 2.80 -5.32
CA GLN A 159 -0.78 3.35 -4.85
C GLN A 159 -0.69 4.85 -4.59
N ALA A 160 0.38 5.31 -3.93
CA ALA A 160 0.59 6.73 -3.66
C ALA A 160 0.83 7.54 -4.95
N GLU A 161 1.69 7.07 -5.85
CA GLU A 161 1.93 7.69 -7.18
C GLU A 161 0.64 7.78 -8.01
N GLY A 162 -0.28 6.82 -7.84
CA GLY A 162 -1.60 6.84 -8.49
C GLY A 162 -2.55 7.91 -7.94
N ARG A 163 -2.34 8.36 -6.69
CA ARG A 163 -3.14 9.44 -6.05
C ARG A 163 -2.54 10.82 -6.29
N ASP A 164 -1.21 10.92 -6.37
CA ASP A 164 -0.52 12.16 -6.70
C ASP A 164 0.68 11.89 -7.63
N ALA A 165 0.55 12.35 -8.87
CA ALA A 165 1.55 12.16 -9.92
C ALA A 165 2.89 12.86 -9.61
N THR A 166 2.90 13.87 -8.73
CA THR A 166 4.16 14.56 -8.36
C THR A 166 5.11 13.65 -7.58
N LEU A 167 4.59 12.58 -6.97
CA LEU A 167 5.41 11.59 -6.27
C LEU A 167 6.26 10.73 -7.20
N PHE A 168 5.91 10.67 -8.49
CA PHE A 168 6.64 9.88 -9.50
C PHE A 168 8.12 10.29 -9.59
N ASP A 169 8.40 11.58 -9.45
CA ASP A 169 9.74 12.15 -9.61
C ASP A 169 10.63 11.99 -8.35
N ILE A 170 10.06 11.55 -7.22
CA ILE A 170 10.82 11.33 -5.95
C ILE A 170 11.88 10.24 -6.13
N TRP A 171 11.62 9.27 -6.99
CA TRP A 171 12.52 8.14 -7.24
C TRP A 171 12.90 8.10 -8.73
N PRO A 172 14.02 8.75 -9.10
CA PRO A 172 14.50 8.78 -10.46
C PRO A 172 14.62 7.38 -11.08
N ARG A 173 14.34 7.27 -12.38
CA ARG A 173 14.37 5.99 -13.12
C ARG A 173 15.18 6.11 -14.41
N GLY A 174 15.95 7.17 -14.60
CA GLY A 174 16.70 7.45 -15.83
C GLY A 174 17.91 6.54 -16.03
N SER A 175 18.61 6.19 -14.96
CA SER A 175 19.80 5.33 -15.00
C SER A 175 19.61 3.98 -14.30
N ARG A 176 20.45 3.00 -14.68
CA ARG A 176 20.52 1.70 -13.97
C ARG A 176 20.84 1.88 -12.49
N LYS A 177 21.68 2.86 -12.15
CA LYS A 177 22.06 3.16 -10.76
C LYS A 177 20.85 3.62 -9.96
N GLU A 178 20.04 4.51 -10.51
CA GLU A 178 18.84 5.03 -9.82
C GLU A 178 17.81 3.93 -9.56
N ARG A 179 17.52 3.10 -10.56
CA ARG A 179 16.62 1.93 -10.39
C ARG A 179 17.14 0.97 -9.31
N ALA A 180 18.45 0.78 -9.23
CA ALA A 180 19.06 -0.07 -8.21
C ALA A 180 19.00 0.50 -6.79
N MET A 181 18.86 1.82 -6.60
CA MET A 181 18.77 2.44 -5.27
C MET A 181 17.46 2.07 -4.57
N PHE A 182 16.32 2.17 -5.28
CA PHE A 182 15.03 1.76 -4.72
C PHE A 182 15.00 0.26 -4.42
N GLN A 183 15.59 -0.57 -5.29
CA GLN A 183 15.69 -2.01 -5.03
C GLN A 183 16.52 -2.32 -3.77
N LYS A 184 17.62 -1.59 -3.52
CA LYS A 184 18.40 -1.72 -2.28
C LYS A 184 17.60 -1.34 -1.05
N LEU A 185 16.77 -0.30 -1.13
CA LEU A 185 15.87 0.09 -0.04
C LEU A 185 14.85 -1.02 0.24
N LYS A 186 14.22 -1.56 -0.80
CA LYS A 186 13.28 -2.69 -0.68
C LYS A 186 13.92 -3.91 -0.02
N ASP A 187 15.14 -4.28 -0.46
CA ASP A 187 15.88 -5.41 0.07
C ASP A 187 16.30 -5.25 1.54
N ALA A 188 16.40 -4.02 2.05
CA ALA A 188 16.85 -3.75 3.41
C ALA A 188 15.93 -4.36 4.47
N TYR A 189 14.60 -4.33 4.24
CA TYR A 189 13.62 -4.95 5.13
C TYR A 189 13.76 -6.48 5.18
N VAL A 190 13.82 -7.12 4.01
CA VAL A 190 13.98 -8.58 3.89
C VAL A 190 15.27 -9.03 4.57
N LYS A 191 16.39 -8.35 4.29
CA LYS A 191 17.69 -8.72 4.86
C LYS A 191 17.72 -8.54 6.38
N ALA A 192 17.09 -7.50 6.93
CA ALA A 192 17.02 -7.29 8.37
C ALA A 192 16.17 -8.33 9.11
N ARG A 193 15.18 -8.95 8.44
CA ARG A 193 14.31 -9.98 9.03
C ARG A 193 14.97 -11.37 9.09
N TYR A 194 15.95 -11.63 8.22
CA TYR A 194 16.62 -12.93 8.08
C TYR A 194 18.12 -12.90 8.42
N SER A 195 18.66 -11.76 8.89
CA SER A 195 20.04 -11.62 9.40
C SER A 195 20.04 -11.49 10.91
#